data_AF-A0AAV4FTQ3-F1
#
_entry.id   AF-A0AAV4FTQ3-F1
#
_cell.length_a   1.000
_cell.length_b   1.000
_cell.length_c   1.000
_cell.angle_alpha   90.00
_cell.angle_beta   90.00
_cell.angle_gamma   90.00
#
_symmetry.space_group_name_H-M   'P 1'
#
loop_
_entity.id
_entity.type
_entity.pdbx_description
1 polymer ?
#
loop_
_entity_poly.entity_id
_entity_poly.type
_entity_poly.pdbx_seq_one_letter_code
_entity_poly.pdbx_strand_id
1 'polypeptide(L)'
;MIQHFGKKHEEKAASTLQYNLATGNIPQIWKEAIMIPIYKQRKDKKKPESYRPVSLLSCLGKTMERMVNTRMIWYLEKNNILVEEQAGFRRGRCTENQITLIAQDIEDSFQEKIHTVVVWIDMAKAFDRVWRDGLLFKLKDNGISGNMFKWTEQYLQNRKAREELRISKVEPKT
;
A
#
# COMPACT_ATOMS: atom_id res chain seq x y z
N MET A 1 -11.55 -11.77 -3.90
CA MET A 1 -10.24 -12.39 -4.27
C MET A 1 -10.32 -13.90 -4.18
N ILE A 2 -11.22 -14.46 -3.37
CA ILE A 2 -11.55 -15.88 -3.34
C ILE A 2 -13.03 -15.96 -3.71
N GLN A 3 -13.37 -16.41 -4.92
CA GLN A 3 -14.76 -16.40 -5.43
C GLN A 3 -15.34 -17.81 -5.66
N HIS A 4 -14.57 -18.88 -5.39
CA HIS A 4 -14.97 -20.26 -5.67
C HIS A 4 -14.48 -21.24 -4.60
N PHE A 5 -14.46 -20.84 -3.33
CA PHE A 5 -14.14 -21.77 -2.25
C PHE A 5 -15.39 -22.60 -1.90
N GLY A 6 -15.23 -23.91 -1.73
CA GLY A 6 -16.26 -24.71 -1.09
C GLY A 6 -16.39 -24.32 0.38
N LYS A 7 -17.61 -24.40 0.95
CA LYS A 7 -17.94 -23.97 2.31
C LYS A 7 -16.93 -24.42 3.38
N LYS A 8 -16.49 -25.69 3.33
CA LYS A 8 -15.47 -26.26 4.22
C LYS A 8 -14.13 -25.51 4.18
N HIS A 9 -13.72 -25.07 2.99
CA HIS A 9 -12.46 -24.33 2.81
C HIS A 9 -12.59 -22.88 3.29
N GLU A 10 -13.78 -22.27 3.19
CA GLU A 10 -14.04 -20.93 3.72
C GLU A 10 -13.94 -20.89 5.24
N GLU A 11 -14.58 -21.85 5.92
CA GLU A 11 -14.52 -21.98 7.39
C GLU A 11 -13.07 -22.18 7.87
N LYS A 12 -12.31 -23.02 7.16
CA LYS A 12 -10.89 -23.24 7.47
C LYS A 12 -10.02 -22.00 7.20
N ALA A 13 -10.31 -21.25 6.15
CA ALA A 13 -9.62 -20.00 5.88
C ALA A 13 -9.93 -18.96 6.96
N ALA A 14 -11.20 -18.82 7.36
CA ALA A 14 -11.63 -17.90 8.40
C ALA A 14 -10.96 -18.22 9.75
N SER A 15 -10.96 -19.49 10.17
CA SER A 15 -10.29 -19.89 11.43
C SER A 15 -8.79 -19.65 11.40
N THR A 16 -8.14 -19.88 10.25
CA THR A 16 -6.71 -19.58 10.04
C THR A 16 -6.43 -18.08 10.17
N LEU A 17 -7.24 -17.23 9.52
CA LEU A 17 -7.09 -15.77 9.58
C LEU A 17 -7.33 -15.23 11.00
N GLN A 18 -8.31 -15.79 11.71
CA GLN A 18 -8.61 -15.39 13.09
C GLN A 18 -7.48 -15.78 14.05
N TYR A 19 -6.97 -17.01 13.96
CA TYR A 19 -5.82 -17.45 14.73
C TYR A 19 -4.58 -16.58 14.44
N ASN A 20 -4.33 -16.28 13.16
CA ASN A 20 -3.24 -15.43 12.73
C ASN A 20 -3.32 -14.01 13.33
N LEU A 21 -4.51 -13.39 13.32
CA LEU A 21 -4.72 -12.07 13.93
C LEU A 21 -4.54 -12.11 15.44
N ALA A 22 -5.06 -13.14 16.11
CA ALA A 22 -5.02 -13.24 17.57
C ALA A 22 -3.61 -13.47 18.11
N THR A 23 -2.79 -14.26 17.40
CA THR A 23 -1.45 -14.64 17.85
C THR A 23 -0.34 -13.78 17.27
N GLY A 24 -0.57 -13.12 16.13
CA GLY A 24 0.48 -12.46 15.36
C GLY A 24 1.43 -13.43 14.64
N ASN A 25 1.14 -14.74 14.65
CA ASN A 25 1.98 -15.75 14.00
C ASN A 25 1.70 -15.79 12.49
N ILE A 26 2.53 -15.10 11.70
CA ILE A 26 2.37 -14.96 10.26
C ILE A 26 3.23 -15.98 9.50
N PRO A 27 2.61 -16.88 8.71
CA PRO A 27 3.35 -17.83 7.88
C PRO A 27 4.36 -17.13 6.97
N GLN A 28 5.59 -17.66 6.90
CA GLN A 28 6.65 -17.03 6.10
C GLN A 28 6.25 -16.88 4.62
N ILE A 29 5.51 -17.84 4.06
CA ILE A 29 4.99 -17.80 2.69
C ILE A 29 4.04 -16.62 2.43
N TRP A 30 3.44 -16.01 3.46
CA TRP A 30 2.63 -14.79 3.32
C TRP A 30 3.48 -13.52 3.26
N LYS A 31 4.74 -13.61 3.71
CA LYS A 31 5.71 -12.51 3.71
C LYS A 31 6.73 -12.60 2.57
N GLU A 32 6.55 -13.58 1.69
CA GLU A 32 7.34 -13.80 0.49
C GLU A 32 6.66 -13.17 -0.73
N ALA A 33 7.36 -12.24 -1.39
CA ALA A 33 6.91 -11.61 -2.62
C ALA A 33 7.65 -12.16 -3.84
N ILE A 34 6.92 -12.47 -4.91
CA ILE A 34 7.48 -12.68 -6.24
C ILE A 34 7.42 -11.34 -6.98
N MET A 35 8.59 -10.75 -7.27
CA MET A 35 8.69 -9.49 -7.98
C MET A 35 8.68 -9.72 -9.49
N ILE A 36 7.66 -9.19 -10.15
CA ILE A 36 7.52 -9.20 -11.60
C ILE A 36 7.73 -7.78 -12.12
N PRO A 37 8.74 -7.54 -12.97
CA PRO A 37 8.97 -6.22 -13.55
C PRO A 37 7.94 -5.92 -14.65
N ILE A 38 7.20 -4.82 -14.51
CA ILE A 38 6.29 -4.31 -15.54
C ILE A 38 6.94 -3.13 -16.26
N TYR A 39 7.07 -3.25 -17.58
CA TYR A 39 7.69 -2.23 -18.41
C TYR A 39 6.84 -0.95 -18.51
N LYS A 40 7.47 0.21 -18.27
CA LYS A 40 6.91 1.55 -18.50
C LYS A 40 7.00 1.83 -20.00
N GLN A 41 5.85 2.01 -20.65
CA GLN A 41 5.80 2.33 -22.08
C GLN A 41 6.66 3.56 -22.40
N ARG A 42 7.25 3.57 -23.61
CA ARG A 42 8.09 4.68 -24.14
C ARG A 42 9.41 4.95 -23.41
N LYS A 43 10.00 3.96 -22.72
CA LYS A 43 11.34 4.07 -22.10
C LYS A 43 12.34 3.10 -22.74
N ASP A 44 13.61 3.18 -22.37
CA ASP A 44 14.62 2.24 -22.87
C ASP A 44 14.50 0.89 -22.15
N LYS A 45 14.19 -0.20 -22.87
CA LYS A 45 14.07 -1.56 -22.30
C LYS A 45 15.37 -2.07 -21.67
N LYS A 46 16.53 -1.49 -22.00
CA LYS A 46 17.82 -1.90 -21.42
C LYS A 46 18.05 -1.34 -20.02
N LYS A 47 17.27 -0.34 -19.59
CA LYS A 47 17.45 0.33 -18.29
C LYS A 47 16.51 -0.26 -17.23
N PRO A 48 17.01 -0.66 -16.04
CA PRO A 48 16.17 -1.16 -14.95
C PRO A 48 15.07 -0.18 -14.51
N GLU A 49 15.34 1.13 -14.56
CA GLU A 49 14.41 2.20 -14.21
C GLU A 49 13.15 2.26 -15.09
N SER A 50 13.24 1.65 -16.27
CA SER A 50 12.12 1.50 -17.21
C SER A 50 11.11 0.46 -16.75
N TYR A 51 11.37 -0.26 -15.66
CA TYR A 51 10.46 -1.24 -15.10
C TYR A 51 9.91 -0.75 -13.75
N ARG A 52 8.67 -1.12 -13.45
CA ARG A 52 8.06 -1.01 -12.12
C ARG A 52 7.90 -2.42 -11.58
N PRO A 53 8.56 -2.80 -10.48
CA PRO A 53 8.35 -4.10 -9.87
C PRO A 53 6.92 -4.16 -9.29
N VAL A 54 6.22 -5.26 -9.53
CA VAL A 54 4.97 -5.60 -8.88
C VAL A 54 5.18 -6.85 -8.02
N SER A 55 4.83 -6.75 -6.75
CA SER A 55 4.95 -7.85 -5.79
C SER A 55 3.70 -8.73 -5.83
N LEU A 56 3.85 -9.99 -6.23
CA LEU A 56 2.83 -11.01 -6.05
C LEU A 56 3.03 -11.69 -4.70
N LEU A 57 2.04 -11.50 -3.82
CA LEU A 57 1.94 -12.10 -2.50
C LEU A 57 0.90 -13.22 -2.48
N SER A 58 0.97 -14.07 -1.45
CA SER A 58 -0.04 -15.10 -1.16
C SER A 58 -1.47 -14.54 -1.16
N CYS A 59 -2.43 -15.24 -1.76
CA CYS A 59 -3.85 -14.83 -1.77
C CYS A 59 -4.46 -14.74 -0.36
N LEU A 60 -4.08 -15.65 0.54
CA LEU A 60 -4.51 -15.58 1.94
C LEU A 60 -3.84 -14.42 2.67
N GLY A 61 -2.53 -14.21 2.44
CA GLY A 61 -1.80 -13.05 2.97
C GLY A 61 -2.45 -11.73 2.56
N LYS A 62 -2.72 -11.54 1.26
CA LYS A 62 -3.42 -10.35 0.73
C LYS A 62 -4.82 -10.17 1.32
N THR A 63 -5.53 -11.27 1.57
CA THR A 63 -6.84 -11.22 2.23
C THR A 63 -6.70 -10.68 3.65
N MET A 64 -5.72 -11.20 4.41
CA MET A 64 -5.43 -10.75 5.77
C MET A 64 -5.00 -9.28 5.80
N GLU A 65 -4.08 -8.88 4.93
CA GLU A 65 -3.64 -7.48 4.76
C GLU A 65 -4.82 -6.56 4.51
N ARG A 66 -5.74 -6.96 3.63
CA ARG A 66 -6.93 -6.17 3.33
C ARG A 66 -7.83 -6.04 4.56
N MET A 67 -8.05 -7.11 5.32
CA MET A 67 -8.86 -7.07 6.54
C MET A 67 -8.26 -6.11 7.58
N VAL A 68 -6.95 -6.22 7.84
CA VAL A 68 -6.22 -5.34 8.76
C VAL A 68 -6.28 -3.89 8.28
N ASN A 69 -6.00 -3.64 7.00
CA ASN A 69 -6.02 -2.31 6.42
C ASN A 69 -7.42 -1.68 6.47
N THR A 70 -8.48 -2.43 6.16
CA THR A 70 -9.85 -1.93 6.27
C THR A 70 -10.19 -1.52 7.70
N ARG A 71 -9.80 -2.32 8.70
CA ARG A 71 -10.05 -1.99 10.11
C ARG A 71 -9.20 -0.79 10.57
N MET A 72 -7.96 -0.71 10.11
CA MET A 72 -7.03 0.39 10.40
C MET A 72 -7.53 1.71 9.81
N ILE A 73 -7.91 1.74 8.53
CA ILE A 73 -8.47 2.94 7.88
C ILE A 73 -9.73 3.38 8.63
N TRP A 74 -10.65 2.47 8.97
CA TRP A 74 -11.84 2.84 9.75
C TRP A 74 -11.48 3.53 11.07
N TYR A 75 -10.45 3.05 11.77
CA TYR A 75 -9.99 3.64 13.02
C TYR A 75 -9.39 5.04 12.79
N LEU A 76 -8.53 5.18 11.77
CA LEU A 76 -7.88 6.45 11.43
C LEU A 76 -8.91 7.53 11.05
N GLU A 77 -9.90 7.17 10.24
CA GLU A 77 -10.98 8.06 9.84
C GLU A 77 -11.90 8.41 11.02
N LYS A 78 -12.32 7.42 11.81
CA LYS A 78 -13.24 7.64 12.95
C LYS A 78 -12.66 8.60 14.00
N ASN A 79 -11.34 8.58 14.18
CA ASN A 79 -10.66 9.42 15.17
C ASN A 79 -10.03 10.67 14.55
N ASN A 80 -10.32 11.00 13.29
CA ASN A 80 -9.76 12.17 12.57
C ASN A 80 -8.23 12.25 12.65
N ILE A 81 -7.54 11.10 12.56
CA ILE A 81 -6.08 11.03 12.63
C ILE A 81 -5.43 11.50 11.32
N LEU A 82 -6.09 11.27 10.18
CA LEU A 82 -5.61 11.71 8.87
C LEU A 82 -6.02 13.17 8.64
N VAL A 83 -5.05 13.98 8.19
CA VAL A 83 -5.30 15.37 7.80
C VAL A 83 -6.30 15.45 6.65
N GLU A 84 -7.12 16.49 6.65
CA GLU A 84 -8.28 16.62 5.77
C GLU A 84 -7.88 16.78 4.30
N GLU A 85 -6.75 17.44 4.07
CA GLU A 85 -6.16 17.72 2.76
C GLU A 85 -5.56 16.46 2.12
N GLN A 86 -5.29 15.40 2.89
CA GLN A 86 -4.81 14.15 2.32
C GLN A 86 -5.94 13.48 1.52
N ALA A 87 -5.88 13.54 0.19
CA ALA A 87 -6.82 12.82 -0.67
C ALA A 87 -6.37 11.40 -1.03
N GLY A 88 -5.05 11.17 -1.12
CA GLY A 88 -4.49 9.90 -1.55
C GLY A 88 -4.90 8.74 -0.64
N PHE A 89 -5.29 7.62 -1.25
CA PHE A 89 -5.64 6.36 -0.56
C PHE A 89 -6.81 6.44 0.44
N ARG A 90 -7.62 7.50 0.40
CA ARG A 90 -8.82 7.65 1.24
C ARG A 90 -10.09 7.47 0.44
N ARG A 91 -11.11 6.91 1.09
CA ARG A 91 -12.42 6.66 0.44
C ARG A 91 -13.17 7.99 0.28
N GLY A 92 -13.77 8.20 -0.89
CA GLY A 92 -14.60 9.40 -1.15
C GLY A 92 -13.79 10.66 -1.42
N ARG A 93 -12.46 10.56 -1.59
CA ARG A 93 -11.58 11.65 -1.99
C ARG A 93 -11.05 11.38 -3.40
N CYS A 94 -10.90 12.42 -4.21
CA CYS A 94 -10.32 12.33 -5.55
C CYS A 94 -9.32 13.46 -5.80
N THR A 95 -8.55 13.33 -6.87
CA THR A 95 -7.58 14.34 -7.30
C THR A 95 -8.23 15.60 -7.84
N GLU A 96 -9.46 15.51 -8.36
CA GLU A 96 -10.20 16.65 -8.90
C GLU A 96 -10.50 17.66 -7.79
N ASN A 97 -10.99 17.20 -6.63
CA ASN A 97 -11.22 18.07 -5.47
C ASN A 97 -9.96 18.81 -5.03
N GLN A 98 -8.80 18.15 -5.06
CA GLN A 98 -7.52 18.77 -4.68
C GLN A 98 -7.09 19.84 -5.68
N ILE A 99 -7.30 19.60 -6.98
CA ILE A 99 -7.03 20.58 -8.02
C ILE A 99 -7.96 21.79 -7.86
N THR A 100 -9.25 21.56 -7.57
CA THR A 100 -10.22 22.63 -7.33
C THR A 100 -9.84 23.48 -6.13
N LEU A 101 -9.40 22.87 -5.01
CA LEU A 101 -8.95 23.62 -3.83
C LEU A 101 -7.74 24.50 -4.16
N ILE A 102 -6.72 23.95 -4.83
CA ILE A 102 -5.54 24.73 -5.23
C ILE A 102 -5.92 25.86 -6.20
N ALA A 103 -6.82 25.61 -7.14
CA ALA A 103 -7.29 26.63 -8.07
C ALA A 103 -8.04 27.76 -7.35
N GLN A 104 -8.86 27.42 -6.36
CA GLN A 104 -9.56 28.39 -5.51
C GLN A 104 -8.57 29.24 -4.70
N ASP A 105 -7.59 28.61 -4.06
CA ASP A 105 -6.57 29.33 -3.26
C ASP A 105 -5.78 30.34 -4.12
N ILE A 106 -5.49 29.98 -5.38
CA ILE A 106 -4.83 30.86 -6.35
C ILE A 106 -5.74 32.04 -6.74
N GLU A 107 -7.02 31.77 -7.01
CA GLU A 107 -7.99 32.80 -7.40
C GLU A 107 -8.25 33.78 -6.25
N ASP A 108 -8.44 33.29 -5.03
CA ASP A 108 -8.66 34.12 -3.84
C ASP A 108 -7.46 35.03 -3.58
N SER A 109 -6.24 34.48 -3.63
CA SER A 109 -5.01 35.26 -3.48
C SER A 109 -4.86 36.31 -4.59
N PHE A 110 -5.24 35.98 -5.82
CA PHE A 110 -5.20 36.90 -6.95
C PHE A 110 -6.14 38.10 -6.74
N GLN A 111 -7.35 37.86 -6.23
CA GLN A 111 -8.32 38.91 -5.90
C GLN A 111 -7.82 39.82 -4.77
N GLU A 112 -7.13 39.25 -3.79
CA GLU A 112 -6.51 39.99 -2.70
C GLU A 112 -5.20 40.69 -3.09
N LYS A 113 -4.74 40.54 -4.35
CA LYS A 113 -3.47 41.06 -4.88
C LYS A 113 -2.25 40.53 -4.11
N ILE A 114 -2.35 39.31 -3.59
CA ILE A 114 -1.27 38.60 -2.90
C ILE A 114 -0.56 37.68 -3.91
N HIS A 115 0.77 37.60 -3.82
CA HIS A 115 1.53 36.66 -4.63
C HIS A 115 1.43 35.23 -4.08
N THR A 116 0.90 34.31 -4.90
CA THR A 116 0.85 32.87 -4.58
C THR A 116 2.07 32.15 -5.12
N VAL A 117 2.66 31.28 -4.30
CA VAL A 117 3.76 30.39 -4.71
C VAL A 117 3.37 28.96 -4.35
N VAL A 118 3.45 28.05 -5.32
CA VAL A 118 3.18 26.62 -5.12
C VAL A 118 4.49 25.83 -5.15
N VAL A 119 4.70 25.00 -4.13
CA VAL A 119 5.88 24.11 -4.03
C VAL A 119 5.42 22.67 -4.16
N TRP A 120 5.88 21.98 -5.21
CA TRP A 120 5.59 20.57 -5.45
C TRP A 120 6.73 19.71 -4.92
N ILE A 121 6.41 18.74 -4.05
CA ILE A 121 7.37 17.82 -3.45
C ILE A 121 7.03 16.39 -3.86
N ASP A 122 8.00 15.68 -4.43
CA ASP A 122 7.88 14.25 -4.76
C ASP A 122 8.95 13.43 -4.02
N MET A 123 8.54 12.34 -3.39
CA MET A 123 9.44 11.47 -2.65
C MET A 123 9.92 10.30 -3.53
N ALA A 124 11.19 10.32 -3.91
CA ALA A 124 11.81 9.21 -4.61
C ALA A 124 11.75 7.92 -3.77
N LYS A 125 11.20 6.84 -4.36
CA LYS A 125 11.08 5.51 -3.74
C LYS A 125 10.38 5.54 -2.37
N ALA A 126 9.28 6.30 -2.25
CA ALA A 126 8.57 6.53 -0.98
C ALA A 126 8.28 5.25 -0.17
N PHE A 127 7.81 4.16 -0.82
CA PHE A 127 7.52 2.90 -0.14
C PHE A 127 8.77 2.14 0.32
N ASP A 128 9.86 2.22 -0.44
CA ASP A 128 11.12 1.53 -0.10
C ASP A 128 11.86 2.22 1.05
N ARG A 129 11.60 3.53 1.25
CA ARG A 129 12.27 4.38 2.24
C ARG A 129 11.51 4.54 3.55
N VAL A 130 10.40 3.81 3.75
CA VAL A 130 9.63 3.90 4.98
C VAL A 130 10.47 3.45 6.18
N TRP A 131 10.69 4.35 7.14
CA TRP A 131 11.33 4.02 8.40
C TRP A 131 10.37 3.20 9.26
N ARG A 132 10.62 1.89 9.37
CA ARG A 132 9.71 0.92 10.00
C ARG A 132 9.49 1.20 11.48
N ASP A 133 10.54 1.50 12.22
CA ASP A 133 10.41 1.77 13.66
C ASP A 133 9.62 3.06 13.90
N GLY A 134 9.89 4.10 13.11
CA GLY A 134 9.11 5.35 13.14
C GLY A 134 7.63 5.15 12.77
N LEU A 135 7.35 4.27 11.80
CA LEU A 135 5.97 3.89 11.46
C LEU A 135 5.29 3.20 12.64
N LEU A 136 5.93 2.20 13.25
CA LEU A 136 5.38 1.49 14.41
C LEU A 136 5.19 2.43 15.60
N PHE A 137 6.15 3.32 15.87
CA PHE A 137 6.02 4.36 16.87
C PHE A 137 4.77 5.22 16.62
N LYS A 138 4.61 5.76 15.40
CA LYS A 138 3.44 6.58 15.03
C LYS A 138 2.12 5.82 15.19
N LEU A 139 2.06 4.54 14.80
CA LEU A 139 0.84 3.74 14.98
C LEU A 139 0.47 3.66 16.46
N LYS A 140 1.44 3.36 17.33
CA LYS A 140 1.22 3.25 18.77
C LYS A 140 0.85 4.59 19.41
N ASP A 141 1.53 5.67 19.02
CA ASP A 141 1.28 7.04 19.47
C ASP A 141 -0.13 7.52 19.10
N ASN A 142 -0.62 7.12 17.92
CA ASN A 142 -1.99 7.37 17.47
C ASN A 142 -3.01 6.36 18.02
N GLY A 143 -2.68 5.61 19.08
CA GLY A 143 -3.60 4.72 19.79
C GLY A 143 -3.87 3.36 19.13
N ILE A 144 -3.21 3.02 18.02
CA ILE A 144 -3.32 1.69 17.40
C ILE A 144 -2.52 0.69 18.24
N SER A 145 -3.24 -0.25 18.88
CA SER A 145 -2.68 -1.20 19.83
C SER A 145 -3.29 -2.61 19.66
N GLY A 146 -2.93 -3.53 20.57
CA GLY A 146 -3.46 -4.90 20.59
C GLY A 146 -3.05 -5.73 19.36
N ASN A 147 -3.97 -6.58 18.91
CA ASN A 147 -3.72 -7.55 17.85
C ASN A 147 -3.39 -6.91 16.50
N MET A 148 -4.00 -5.77 16.18
CA MET A 148 -3.72 -5.05 14.93
C MET A 148 -2.29 -4.52 14.89
N PHE A 149 -1.83 -3.92 15.99
CA PHE A 149 -0.46 -3.44 16.12
C PHE A 149 0.55 -4.58 16.03
N LYS A 150 0.37 -5.62 16.87
CA LYS A 150 1.24 -6.80 16.89
C LYS A 150 1.32 -7.48 15.52
N TRP A 151 0.17 -7.63 14.85
CA TRP A 151 0.14 -8.21 13.50
C TRP A 151 0.92 -7.35 12.51
N THR A 152 0.75 -6.02 12.56
CA THR A 152 1.45 -5.08 11.65
C THR A 152 2.97 -5.13 11.86
N GLU A 153 3.41 -5.13 13.11
CA GLU A 153 4.82 -5.30 13.49
C GLU A 153 5.39 -6.61 12.94
N GLN A 154 4.74 -7.74 13.20
CA GLN A 154 5.19 -9.05 12.73
C GLN A 154 5.17 -9.17 11.20
N TYR A 155 4.24 -8.49 10.53
CA TYR A 155 4.11 -8.51 9.07
C TYR A 155 5.23 -7.73 8.36
N LEU A 156 5.75 -6.68 9.01
CA LEU A 156 6.84 -5.86 8.50
C LEU A 156 8.22 -6.50 8.71
N GLN A 157 8.33 -7.50 9.58
CA GLN A 157 9.57 -8.20 9.90
C GLN A 157 9.82 -9.43 9.00
N ASN A 158 11.09 -9.69 8.69
CA ASN A 158 11.56 -10.87 7.96
C ASN A 158 10.86 -11.11 6.60
N ARG A 159 10.48 -10.02 5.92
CA ARG A 159 9.94 -10.08 4.56
C ARG A 159 11.04 -10.46 3.58
N LYS A 160 10.70 -11.31 2.61
CA LYS A 160 11.61 -11.72 1.54
C LYS A 160 10.97 -11.42 0.20
N ALA A 161 11.79 -11.04 -0.77
CA ALA A 161 11.37 -10.86 -2.15
C ALA A 161 12.32 -11.65 -3.04
N ARG A 162 11.78 -12.33 -4.05
CA ARG A 162 12.56 -12.95 -5.13
C ARG A 162 12.12 -12.38 -6.46
N GLU A 163 13.05 -12.14 -7.36
CA GLU A 163 12.74 -11.73 -8.73
C GLU A 163 12.50 -12.97 -9.59
N GLU A 164 11.43 -12.95 -10.37
CA GLU A 164 11.17 -13.98 -11.37
C GLU A 164 11.26 -13.34 -12.76
N LEU A 165 12.39 -13.56 -13.42
CA LEU A 165 12.60 -13.13 -14.80
C LEU A 165 11.78 -14.03 -15.72
N ARG A 166 10.62 -13.54 -16.16
CA ARG A 166 9.91 -14.16 -17.27
C ARG A 166 10.72 -13.91 -18.54
N ILE A 167 11.59 -14.86 -18.89
CA ILE A 167 12.20 -14.92 -20.22
C ILE A 167 11.04 -15.16 -21.19
N SER A 168 10.53 -14.11 -21.82
CA SER A 168 9.71 -14.25 -23.02
C SER A 168 10.59 -14.97 -24.03
N LYS A 169 10.22 -16.21 -24.41
CA LYS A 169 10.85 -16.94 -25.51
C LYS A 169 10.94 -15.98 -26.69
N VAL A 170 12.15 -15.55 -27.02
CA VAL A 170 12.40 -14.91 -28.30
C VAL A 170 12.30 -16.06 -29.29
N GLU A 171 11.17 -16.19 -29.96
CA GLU A 171 11.10 -17.05 -31.14
C GLU A 171 12.17 -16.57 -32.11
N PRO A 172 13.09 -17.44 -32.56
CA PRO A 172 14.07 -17.06 -33.55
C PRO A 172 13.30 -16.59 -34.79
N LYS A 173 13.58 -15.37 -35.22
CA LYS A 173 13.17 -14.93 -36.55
C LYS A 173 13.95 -15.78 -37.56
N THR A 174 13.32 -16.83 -38.07
CA THR A 174 13.67 -17.45 -39.34
C THR A 174 13.33 -16.52 -40.48
#